data_AF-A0A945LCI7-F1
#
_entry.id   AF-A0A945LCI7-F1
#
_cell.length_a   1.000
_cell.length_b   1.000
_cell.length_c   1.000
_cell.angle_alpha   90.00
_cell.angle_beta   90.00
_cell.angle_gamma   90.00
#
_symmetry.space_group_name_H-M   'P 1'
#
loop_
_entity.id
_entity.type
_entity.pdbx_description
1 polymer ?
#
loop_
_entity_poly.entity_id
_entity_poly.type
_entity_poly.pdbx_seq_one_letter_code
_entity_poly.pdbx_strand_id
1 'polypeptide(L)'
;MTTKTKISLRSIITRTGLGIALAAATLAGTANATEEIASRQMSFGGFTPPKGWVAPPLHPKGVQLQTRKIGSGVYALLSNQPPVDNSGFIVGERGVLVIDAHINAAVAGQIIAAVRNVTTKPILYLVNTNAHGDHTFGNYAFPTSTQVVAHAKTAE
;
A
#
# COMPACT_ATOMS: atom_id res chain seq x y z
N MET A 1 25.37 -56.66 -0.90
CA MET A 1 24.03 -56.12 -0.55
C MET A 1 24.24 -54.63 -0.31
N THR A 2 23.73 -53.67 -1.06
CA THR A 2 22.52 -53.54 -1.90
C THR A 2 22.81 -52.53 -3.03
N THR A 3 22.27 -52.79 -4.21
CA THR A 3 22.41 -52.02 -5.44
C THR A 3 21.48 -50.80 -5.47
N LYS A 4 21.98 -49.65 -5.94
CA LYS A 4 21.19 -48.44 -6.22
C LYS A 4 20.52 -48.55 -7.58
N THR A 5 19.18 -48.49 -7.63
CA THR A 5 18.42 -48.43 -8.89
C THR A 5 18.18 -46.97 -9.28
N LYS A 6 18.70 -46.57 -10.45
CA LYS A 6 18.31 -45.37 -11.19
C LYS A 6 16.96 -45.62 -11.87
N ILE A 7 16.01 -44.70 -11.75
CA ILE A 7 14.80 -44.68 -12.58
C ILE A 7 14.89 -43.51 -13.55
N SER A 8 14.92 -43.86 -14.84
CA SER A 8 14.88 -42.96 -15.99
C SER A 8 13.46 -42.99 -16.55
N LEU A 9 12.77 -41.84 -16.54
CA LEU A 9 11.45 -41.68 -17.15
C LEU A 9 11.60 -41.34 -18.64
N ARG A 10 11.62 -42.37 -19.48
CA ARG A 10 11.23 -42.26 -20.90
C ARG A 10 9.97 -43.10 -21.09
N SER A 11 9.10 -42.58 -21.97
CA SER A 11 7.92 -43.21 -22.59
C SER A 11 6.57 -43.05 -21.88
N ILE A 12 5.87 -41.94 -22.16
CA ILE A 12 4.46 -41.96 -22.59
C ILE A 12 4.31 -40.90 -23.68
N ILE A 13 4.47 -41.30 -24.94
CA ILE A 13 4.00 -40.55 -26.12
C ILE A 13 3.20 -41.55 -26.93
N THR A 14 1.89 -41.37 -27.03
CA THR A 14 1.18 -41.57 -28.30
C THR A 14 -0.22 -40.94 -28.24
N ARG A 15 -0.58 -40.29 -29.36
CA ARG A 15 -1.90 -39.78 -29.78
C ARG A 15 -2.32 -38.47 -29.12
N THR A 16 -2.60 -37.38 -29.84
CA THR A 16 -3.11 -37.20 -31.22
C THR A 16 -2.59 -35.88 -31.77
N GLY A 17 -2.22 -35.87 -33.05
CA GLY A 17 -1.84 -34.65 -33.75
C GLY A 17 -3.03 -33.74 -34.00
N LEU A 18 -2.80 -32.44 -33.86
CA LEU A 18 -3.42 -31.43 -34.73
C LEU A 18 -2.46 -30.25 -34.81
N GLY A 19 -2.23 -29.81 -36.05
CA GLY A 19 -1.16 -28.92 -36.44
C GLY A 19 -1.23 -27.52 -35.83
N ILE A 20 -0.06 -26.92 -35.80
CA ILE A 20 0.22 -25.51 -35.56
C ILE A 20 -0.61 -24.66 -36.52
N ALA A 21 -1.47 -23.80 -35.98
CA ALA A 21 -1.98 -22.62 -36.68
C ALA A 21 -1.53 -21.39 -35.88
N LEU A 22 -0.54 -20.69 -36.45
CA LEU A 22 -0.08 -19.39 -36.00
C LEU A 22 -1.17 -18.36 -36.33
N ALA A 23 -1.95 -17.94 -35.34
CA ALA A 23 -2.85 -16.80 -35.48
C ALA A 23 -2.19 -15.56 -34.86
N ALA A 24 -1.58 -14.74 -35.71
CA ALA A 24 -1.22 -13.37 -35.36
C ALA A 24 -2.51 -12.55 -35.21
N ALA A 25 -3.07 -12.52 -34.00
CA ALA A 25 -4.15 -11.61 -33.65
C ALA A 25 -3.54 -10.23 -33.35
N THR A 26 -3.84 -9.28 -34.22
CA THR A 26 -3.56 -7.85 -34.06
C THR A 26 -4.19 -7.33 -32.76
N LEU A 27 -3.37 -7.11 -31.72
CA LEU A 27 -3.76 -6.35 -30.53
C LEU A 27 -3.84 -4.86 -30.88
N ALA A 28 -4.94 -4.45 -31.50
CA ALA A 28 -5.29 -3.04 -31.70
C ALA A 28 -6.55 -2.62 -30.92
N GLY A 29 -7.04 -3.45 -29.99
CA GLY A 29 -8.34 -3.25 -29.34
C GLY A 29 -8.36 -3.09 -27.82
N THR A 30 -7.24 -3.25 -27.11
CA THR A 30 -7.25 -3.25 -25.63
C THR A 30 -6.87 -1.92 -24.99
N ALA A 31 -6.37 -0.95 -25.75
CA ALA A 31 -6.01 0.37 -25.22
C ALA A 31 -7.24 1.23 -24.88
N ASN A 32 -8.33 1.11 -25.64
CA ASN A 32 -9.53 1.94 -25.47
C ASN A 32 -10.36 1.58 -24.24
N ALA A 33 -10.37 0.30 -23.82
CA ALA A 33 -11.16 -0.10 -22.66
C ALA A 33 -10.61 0.50 -21.36
N THR A 34 -9.29 0.69 -21.24
CA THR A 34 -8.66 1.29 -20.06
C THR A 34 -8.84 2.81 -19.96
N GLU A 35 -8.95 3.52 -21.09
CA GLU A 35 -9.23 4.97 -21.09
C GLU A 35 -10.72 5.29 -20.86
N GLU A 36 -11.62 4.40 -21.31
CA GLU A 36 -13.07 4.58 -21.18
C GLU A 36 -13.55 4.48 -19.71
N ILE A 37 -12.90 3.65 -18.88
CA ILE A 37 -13.26 3.55 -17.44
C ILE A 37 -12.74 4.75 -16.64
N ALA A 38 -11.64 5.38 -17.08
CA ALA A 38 -11.08 6.57 -16.42
C ALA A 38 -11.90 7.84 -16.67
N SER A 39 -12.67 7.90 -17.77
CA SER A 39 -13.46 9.08 -18.16
C SER A 39 -14.93 9.04 -17.71
N ARG A 40 -15.39 7.94 -17.09
CA ARG A 40 -16.66 7.91 -16.37
C ARG A 40 -16.51 8.66 -15.05
N GLN A 41 -16.51 9.99 -15.17
CA GLN A 41 -16.67 10.92 -14.06
C GLN A 41 -17.95 10.53 -13.32
N MET A 42 -17.80 9.89 -12.16
CA MET A 42 -18.93 9.56 -11.31
C MET A 42 -19.56 10.87 -10.85
N SER A 43 -20.64 11.27 -11.53
CA SER A 43 -21.54 12.33 -11.08
C SER A 43 -22.23 11.83 -9.83
N PHE A 44 -21.65 12.11 -8.66
CA PHE A 44 -22.37 12.06 -7.40
C PHE A 44 -23.20 13.33 -7.30
N GLY A 45 -24.53 13.21 -7.44
CA GLY A 45 -25.48 14.29 -7.12
C GLY A 45 -25.37 15.57 -7.96
N GLY A 46 -24.85 15.51 -9.19
CA GLY A 46 -24.71 16.70 -10.05
C GLY A 46 -23.52 17.60 -9.69
N PHE A 47 -22.60 17.13 -8.82
CA PHE A 47 -21.34 17.82 -8.59
C PHE A 47 -20.44 17.69 -9.83
N THR A 48 -20.09 18.83 -10.42
CA THR A 48 -19.01 18.90 -11.42
C THR A 48 -17.76 19.41 -10.72
N PRO A 49 -16.71 18.58 -10.57
CA PRO A 49 -15.45 19.03 -9.98
C PRO A 49 -14.89 20.24 -10.73
N PRO A 50 -14.34 21.25 -10.02
CA PRO A 50 -13.70 22.38 -10.68
C PRO A 50 -12.50 21.91 -11.50
N LYS A 51 -12.15 22.68 -12.54
CA LYS A 51 -10.98 22.39 -13.38
C LYS A 51 -9.72 22.28 -12.51
N GLY A 52 -9.01 21.14 -12.62
CA GLY A 52 -7.80 20.86 -11.85
C GLY A 52 -8.04 20.18 -10.50
N TRP A 53 -9.29 19.86 -10.14
CA TRP A 53 -9.57 19.02 -8.98
C TRP A 53 -9.05 17.60 -9.21
N VAL A 54 -8.33 17.08 -8.23
CA VAL A 54 -7.84 15.70 -8.19
C VAL A 54 -8.51 15.01 -7.02
N ALA A 55 -9.18 13.88 -7.28
CA ALA A 55 -9.77 13.08 -6.23
C ALA A 55 -8.68 12.56 -5.29
N PRO A 56 -8.91 12.55 -3.96
CA PRO A 56 -8.03 11.89 -3.02
C PRO A 56 -7.86 10.41 -3.41
N PRO A 57 -6.61 9.92 -3.54
CA PRO A 57 -6.36 8.57 -4.01
C PRO A 57 -6.61 7.57 -2.88
N LEU A 58 -7.71 6.81 -2.95
CA LEU A 58 -8.04 5.77 -1.97
C LEU A 58 -7.03 4.60 -1.95
N HIS A 59 -6.37 4.37 -3.09
CA HIS A 59 -5.34 3.36 -3.27
C HIS A 59 -4.14 3.97 -4.01
N PRO A 60 -3.29 4.73 -3.30
CA PRO A 60 -2.27 5.51 -3.97
C PRO A 60 -1.11 4.60 -4.39
N LYS A 61 -1.02 4.34 -5.71
CA LYS A 61 -0.02 3.44 -6.29
C LYS A 61 1.32 4.14 -6.44
N GLY A 62 2.39 3.49 -5.99
CA GLY A 62 3.76 4.00 -6.15
C GLY A 62 4.15 5.09 -5.14
N VAL A 63 3.32 5.35 -4.13
CA VAL A 63 3.67 6.21 -3.01
C VAL A 63 4.89 5.66 -2.29
N GLN A 64 5.83 6.55 -2.01
CA GLN A 64 6.97 6.29 -1.14
C GLN A 64 7.04 7.39 -0.08
N LEU A 65 7.20 6.98 1.18
CA LEU A 65 7.42 7.89 2.29
C LEU A 65 8.91 8.17 2.46
N GLN A 66 9.30 9.43 2.27
CA GLN A 66 10.64 9.89 2.57
C GLN A 66 10.78 10.19 4.06
N THR A 67 11.67 9.45 4.75
CA THR A 67 11.99 9.72 6.15
C THR A 67 12.94 10.92 6.27
N ARG A 68 12.54 11.94 7.01
CA ARG A 68 13.35 13.13 7.30
C ARG A 68 13.45 13.35 8.81
N LYS A 69 14.68 13.31 9.34
CA LYS A 69 14.93 13.72 10.72
C LYS A 69 14.76 15.23 10.84
N ILE A 70 13.89 15.68 11.74
CA ILE A 70 13.58 17.10 11.98
C ILE A 70 13.94 17.55 13.40
N GLY A 71 14.34 16.62 14.26
CA GLY A 71 14.80 16.90 15.62
C GLY A 71 15.44 15.68 16.26
N SER A 72 15.90 15.81 17.50
CA SER A 72 16.42 14.67 18.26
C SER A 72 15.29 13.67 18.52
N GLY A 73 15.37 12.49 17.92
CA GLY A 73 14.32 11.47 18.01
C GLY A 73 13.03 11.80 17.23
N VAL A 74 12.96 12.89 16.46
CA VAL A 74 11.74 13.32 15.75
C VAL A 74 11.92 13.20 14.24
N TYR A 75 11.00 12.48 13.59
CA TYR A 75 11.05 12.16 12.17
C TYR A 75 9.71 12.46 11.48
N ALA A 76 9.79 13.15 10.34
CA ALA A 76 8.67 13.31 9.43
C ALA A 76 8.76 12.26 8.31
N LEU A 77 7.61 11.75 7.88
CA LEU A 77 7.44 10.86 6.74
C LEU A 77 6.67 11.62 5.65
N LEU A 78 7.41 12.07 4.64
CA LEU A 78 6.88 12.94 3.59
C LEU A 78 6.48 12.10 2.38
N SER A 79 5.23 12.20 1.93
CA SER A 79 4.80 11.53 0.70
C SER A 79 5.45 12.18 -0.52
N ASN A 80 5.79 11.37 -1.52
CA ASN A 80 6.32 11.83 -2.80
C ASN A 80 5.24 12.19 -3.84
N GLN A 81 3.96 12.09 -3.47
CA GLN A 81 2.83 12.22 -4.38
C GLN A 81 1.68 12.99 -3.71
N PRO A 82 1.38 14.24 -4.10
CA PRO A 82 0.13 14.88 -3.68
C PRO A 82 -1.07 14.21 -4.37
N PRO A 83 -2.26 14.17 -3.74
CA PRO A 83 -2.60 14.67 -2.41
C PRO A 83 -2.54 13.59 -1.32
N VAL A 84 -1.47 12.79 -1.25
CA VAL A 84 -1.26 11.82 -0.17
C VAL A 84 -0.71 12.54 1.07
N ASP A 85 -1.26 12.22 2.22
CA ASP A 85 -0.94 12.81 3.52
C ASP A 85 0.53 12.60 3.93
N ASN A 86 0.94 13.25 5.01
CA ASN A 86 2.24 13.02 5.64
C ASN A 86 1.99 12.41 7.01
N SER A 87 2.93 11.60 7.47
CA SER A 87 2.93 11.00 8.81
C SER A 87 4.24 11.32 9.53
N GLY A 88 4.41 10.79 10.73
CA GLY A 88 5.66 10.98 11.47
C GLY A 88 5.81 10.02 12.64
N PHE A 89 6.97 10.05 13.27
CA PHE A 89 7.19 9.31 14.51
C PHE A 89 8.23 9.96 15.42
N ILE A 90 8.08 9.70 16.71
CA ILE A 90 8.94 10.16 17.78
C ILE A 90 9.51 8.94 18.51
N VAL A 91 10.83 8.85 18.58
CA VAL A 91 11.56 7.82 19.33
C VAL A 91 11.84 8.33 20.73
N GLY A 92 11.08 7.84 21.70
CA GLY A 92 11.29 8.11 23.13
C GLY A 92 12.23 7.10 23.79
N GLU A 93 12.35 7.18 25.10
CA GLU A 93 13.18 6.28 25.90
C GLU A 93 12.64 4.84 25.89
N ARG A 94 11.33 4.67 26.10
CA ARG A 94 10.68 3.36 26.25
C ARG A 94 10.15 2.76 24.95
N GLY A 95 9.87 3.59 23.96
CA GLY A 95 9.15 3.18 22.76
C GLY A 95 8.99 4.30 21.74
N VAL A 96 8.24 3.99 20.70
CA VAL A 96 7.94 4.90 19.58
C VAL A 96 6.48 5.30 19.63
N LEU A 97 6.22 6.60 19.43
CA LEU A 97 4.91 7.14 19.12
C LEU A 97 4.87 7.45 17.63
N VAL A 98 3.88 6.93 16.93
CA VAL A 98 3.62 7.19 15.51
C VAL A 98 2.44 8.16 15.40
N ILE A 99 2.51 9.06 14.41
CA ILE A 99 1.51 10.07 14.10
C ILE A 99 0.93 9.73 12.73
N ASP A 100 -0.36 9.42 12.71
CA ASP A 100 -1.18 8.98 11.58
C ASP A 100 -0.76 7.66 10.93
N ALA A 101 -1.75 6.94 10.42
CA ALA A 101 -1.63 5.55 9.98
C ALA A 101 -1.61 5.38 8.47
N HIS A 102 -1.77 6.46 7.71
CA HIS A 102 -2.09 6.44 6.28
C HIS A 102 -3.40 5.70 5.95
N ILE A 103 -3.74 5.69 4.66
CA ILE A 103 -5.03 5.20 4.13
C ILE A 103 -5.17 3.67 4.06
N ASN A 104 -4.07 2.91 4.10
CA ASN A 104 -4.11 1.44 4.00
C ASN A 104 -2.84 0.77 4.52
N ALA A 105 -2.88 -0.56 4.64
CA ALA A 105 -1.75 -1.35 5.14
C ALA A 105 -0.45 -1.23 4.33
N ALA A 106 -0.52 -0.99 3.02
CA ALA A 106 0.70 -0.90 2.21
C ALA A 106 1.53 0.32 2.58
N VAL A 107 0.87 1.47 2.79
CA VAL A 107 1.57 2.71 3.20
C VAL A 107 1.86 2.70 4.70
N ALA A 108 0.96 2.17 5.54
CA ALA A 108 1.23 1.94 6.97
C ALA A 108 2.47 1.03 7.18
N GLY A 109 2.66 0.02 6.34
CA GLY A 109 3.84 -0.83 6.33
C GLY A 109 5.14 -0.06 6.08
N GLN A 110 5.11 1.00 5.27
CA GLN A 110 6.26 1.88 5.07
C GLN A 110 6.60 2.67 6.35
N ILE A 111 5.58 3.12 7.10
CA ILE A 111 5.77 3.77 8.41
C ILE A 111 6.48 2.83 9.38
N ILE A 112 5.98 1.60 9.50
CA ILE A 112 6.56 0.58 10.39
C ILE A 112 8.00 0.27 9.97
N ALA A 113 8.27 0.11 8.67
CA ALA A 113 9.62 -0.09 8.16
C ALA A 113 10.54 1.10 8.44
N ALA A 114 10.06 2.33 8.28
CA ALA A 114 10.83 3.54 8.60
C ALA A 114 11.20 3.60 10.08
N VAL A 115 10.28 3.26 10.99
CA VAL A 115 10.57 3.12 12.42
C VAL A 115 11.65 2.07 12.66
N ARG A 116 11.55 0.90 12.01
CA ARG A 116 12.52 -0.20 12.18
C ARG A 116 13.91 0.12 11.65
N ASN A 117 14.01 0.98 10.64
CA ASN A 117 15.30 1.48 10.15
C ASN A 117 15.98 2.42 11.15
N VAL A 118 15.23 3.03 12.07
CA VAL A 118 15.77 3.96 13.07
C VAL A 118 15.97 3.30 14.43
N THR A 119 15.10 2.37 14.83
CA THR A 119 15.12 1.79 16.18
C THR A 119 14.44 0.42 16.27
N THR A 120 14.91 -0.39 17.21
CA THR A 120 14.30 -1.68 17.58
C THR A 120 13.26 -1.57 18.70
N LYS A 121 13.07 -0.36 19.28
CA LYS A 121 12.08 -0.13 20.34
C LYS A 121 10.65 -0.43 19.89
N PRO A 122 9.74 -0.89 20.78
CA PRO A 122 8.37 -1.17 20.42
C PRO A 122 7.63 0.10 19.97
N ILE A 123 6.70 -0.04 19.02
CA ILE A 123 5.71 1.01 18.73
C ILE A 123 4.65 0.87 19.82
N LEU A 124 4.57 1.87 20.70
CA LEU A 124 3.65 1.85 21.84
C LEU A 124 2.35 2.57 21.52
N TYR A 125 2.43 3.65 20.77
CA TYR A 125 1.30 4.52 20.48
C TYR A 125 1.20 4.83 19.00
N LEU A 126 -0.03 4.81 18.50
CA LEU A 126 -0.42 5.34 17.20
C LEU A 126 -1.45 6.44 17.45
N VAL A 127 -1.08 7.68 17.14
CA VAL A 127 -1.97 8.84 17.31
C VAL A 127 -2.66 9.13 16.00
N ASN A 128 -3.99 9.09 15.96
CA ASN A 128 -4.77 9.62 14.85
C ASN A 128 -5.09 11.09 15.13
N THR A 129 -4.63 11.97 14.25
CA THR A 129 -4.80 13.42 14.42
C THR A 129 -6.23 13.89 14.16
N ASN A 130 -6.98 13.17 13.31
CA ASN A 130 -8.38 13.42 12.99
C ASN A 130 -9.05 12.12 12.50
N ALA A 131 -10.33 12.20 12.13
CA ALA A 131 -11.14 11.03 11.75
C ALA A 131 -11.10 10.67 10.25
N HIS A 132 -10.41 11.43 9.41
CA HIS A 132 -10.38 11.13 7.99
C HIS A 132 -9.61 9.83 7.71
N GLY A 133 -10.04 9.12 6.66
CA GLY A 133 -9.56 7.79 6.34
C GLY A 133 -8.08 7.76 5.95
N ASP A 134 -7.57 8.82 5.35
CA ASP A 134 -6.16 8.99 5.05
C ASP A 134 -5.28 9.02 6.30
N HIS A 135 -5.81 9.38 7.48
CA HIS A 135 -5.07 9.34 8.73
C HIS A 135 -5.30 8.08 9.57
N THR A 136 -6.37 7.32 9.30
CA THR A 136 -6.91 6.31 10.23
C THR A 136 -7.06 4.90 9.66
N PHE A 137 -7.27 4.75 8.36
CA PHE A 137 -7.63 3.44 7.81
C PHE A 137 -6.49 2.42 7.89
N GLY A 138 -5.23 2.86 7.95
CA GLY A 138 -4.08 1.99 8.15
C GLY A 138 -3.90 1.44 9.57
N ASN A 139 -4.74 1.83 10.54
CA ASN A 139 -4.61 1.42 11.94
C ASN A 139 -4.47 -0.10 12.12
N TYR A 140 -5.21 -0.90 11.33
CA TYR A 140 -5.21 -2.36 11.43
C TYR A 140 -3.88 -3.03 11.04
N ALA A 141 -2.96 -2.30 10.40
CA ALA A 141 -1.66 -2.82 10.00
C ALA A 141 -0.62 -2.78 11.13
N PHE A 142 -0.90 -2.04 12.21
CA PHE A 142 0.02 -1.92 13.34
C PHE A 142 -0.04 -3.16 14.24
N PRO A 143 1.05 -3.49 14.97
CA PRO A 143 1.05 -4.58 15.93
C PRO A 143 -0.10 -4.44 16.94
N THR A 144 -0.72 -5.56 17.33
CA THR A 144 -1.85 -5.57 18.29
C THR A 144 -1.50 -5.02 19.67
N SER A 145 -0.22 -4.94 20.01
CA SER A 145 0.28 -4.29 21.23
C SER A 145 0.35 -2.76 21.13
N THR A 146 0.10 -2.18 19.96
CA THR A 146 0.09 -0.72 19.74
C THR A 146 -1.23 -0.14 20.23
N GLN A 147 -1.16 0.82 21.14
CA GLN A 147 -2.35 1.53 21.60
C GLN A 147 -2.70 2.65 20.61
N VAL A 148 -3.88 2.57 20.01
CA VAL A 148 -4.44 3.66 19.20
C VAL A 148 -4.97 4.75 20.13
N VAL A 149 -4.55 5.99 19.89
CA VAL A 149 -4.91 7.17 20.67
C VAL A 149 -5.51 8.19 19.72
N ALA A 150 -6.69 8.70 20.07
CA ALA A 150 -7.36 9.74 19.30
C ALA A 150 -8.17 10.62 20.24
N HIS A 151 -8.60 11.79 19.75
CA HIS A 151 -9.62 12.57 20.43
C HIS A 151 -10.94 11.78 20.49
N ALA A 152 -11.75 11.95 21.53
CA ALA A 152 -13.02 11.22 21.70
C ALA A 152 -13.93 11.30 20.47
N LYS A 153 -14.12 12.52 19.92
CA LYS A 153 -14.87 12.77 18.67
C LYS A 153 -14.32 12.10 17.40
N THR A 154 -13.07 11.66 17.42
CA THR A 154 -12.49 10.87 16.31
C THR A 154 -12.81 9.39 16.45
N ALA A 155 -13.11 8.93 17.66
CA ALA A 155 -13.37 7.53 17.98
C ALA A 155 -14.87 7.14 17.99
N GLU A 156 -15.78 8.13 18.04
CA GLU A 156 -17.23 7.95 17.90
C GLU A 156 -17.62 7.54 16.47
#